data_AF-A0A4U2Z4L9-F1
#
_entry.id   AF-A0A4U2Z4L9-F1
#
_cell.length_a   1.000
_cell.length_b   1.000
_cell.length_c   1.000
_cell.angle_alpha   90.00
_cell.angle_beta   90.00
_cell.angle_gamma   90.00
#
_symmetry.space_group_name_H-M   'P 1'
#
loop_
_entity.id
_entity.type
_entity.pdbx_description
1 polymer ?
#
loop_
_entity_poly.entity_id
_entity_poly.type
_entity_poly.pdbx_seq_one_letter_code
_entity_poly.pdbx_strand_id
1 'polypeptide(L)'
;MQDSESNWINIADVMSALMMIFMFISISFLYQLLSEKENYKIELNKALHKEFDKDLVKWQALITENNIMRFNSPFETGGAQVPEAFYEILQDFFPRYIKVLSNTKFKSEIEEIRVEGHTSNGWGSIADAKEVYLKNMHLSQERASNVLSLCYGLDDFFIRNNIKWLEANLRANGMAFSKPLYVDGSKTEDTERSKRVEFKVIAKDK
;
A
#
# COMPACT_ATOMS: atom_id res chain seq x y z
N MET A 1 -34.17 -44.77 -33.96
CA MET A 1 -33.45 -43.51 -34.30
C MET A 1 -34.01 -42.31 -33.52
N GLN A 2 -35.32 -42.24 -33.26
CA GLN A 2 -35.91 -41.11 -32.52
C GLN A 2 -35.59 -41.12 -31.00
N ASP A 3 -35.48 -42.29 -30.36
CA ASP A 3 -35.13 -42.40 -28.93
C ASP A 3 -33.67 -42.05 -28.59
N SER A 4 -32.76 -42.13 -29.56
CA SER A 4 -31.38 -41.71 -29.32
C SER A 4 -31.27 -40.18 -29.30
N GLU A 5 -31.95 -39.48 -30.23
CA GLU A 5 -31.91 -38.02 -30.29
C GLU A 5 -32.59 -37.36 -29.08
N SER A 6 -33.71 -37.90 -28.61
CA SER A 6 -34.38 -37.40 -27.39
C SER A 6 -33.51 -37.56 -26.15
N ASN A 7 -32.76 -38.66 -26.04
CA ASN A 7 -31.79 -38.86 -24.96
C ASN A 7 -30.62 -37.87 -25.02
N TRP A 8 -30.10 -37.54 -26.20
CA TRP A 8 -29.04 -36.53 -26.35
C TRP A 8 -29.51 -35.13 -25.96
N ILE A 9 -30.74 -34.75 -26.33
CA ILE A 9 -31.34 -33.46 -25.97
C ILE A 9 -31.54 -33.37 -24.46
N ASN A 10 -32.07 -34.42 -23.81
CA ASN A 10 -32.22 -34.44 -22.36
C ASN A 10 -30.88 -34.35 -21.62
N ILE A 11 -29.83 -35.02 -22.13
CA ILE A 11 -28.47 -34.91 -21.56
C ILE A 11 -27.94 -33.48 -21.72
N ALA A 12 -28.11 -32.85 -22.89
CA ALA A 12 -27.67 -31.49 -23.15
C ALA A 12 -28.38 -30.45 -22.26
N ASP A 13 -29.68 -30.62 -22.00
CA ASP A 13 -30.45 -29.75 -21.10
C ASP A 13 -30.01 -29.92 -19.65
N VAL A 14 -29.75 -31.16 -19.20
CA VAL A 14 -29.19 -31.42 -17.87
C VAL A 14 -27.79 -30.81 -17.73
N MET A 15 -26.95 -30.89 -18.77
CA MET A 15 -25.63 -30.25 -18.78
C MET A 15 -25.74 -28.72 -18.74
N SER A 16 -26.69 -28.13 -19.48
CA SER A 16 -26.92 -26.68 -19.48
C SER A 16 -27.42 -26.19 -18.12
N ALA A 17 -28.34 -26.94 -17.49
CA ALA A 17 -28.83 -26.65 -16.14
C ALA A 17 -27.70 -26.79 -15.11
N LEU A 18 -26.86 -27.81 -15.22
CA LEU A 18 -25.71 -28.02 -14.34
C LEU A 18 -24.66 -26.89 -14.50
N MET A 19 -24.37 -26.47 -15.73
CA MET A 19 -23.48 -25.32 -16.00
C MET A 19 -24.01 -24.03 -15.40
N MET A 20 -25.33 -23.80 -15.49
CA MET A 20 -25.97 -22.65 -14.87
C MET A 20 -25.79 -22.66 -13.34
N ILE A 21 -25.96 -23.82 -12.70
CA ILE A 21 -25.72 -23.99 -11.26
C ILE A 21 -24.26 -23.70 -10.92
N PHE A 22 -23.30 -24.26 -11.66
CA PHE A 22 -21.87 -23.99 -11.44
C PHE A 22 -21.51 -22.51 -11.62
N MET A 23 -22.12 -21.84 -12.61
CA MET A 23 -21.93 -20.41 -12.84
C MET A 23 -22.42 -19.59 -11.64
N PHE A 24 -23.63 -19.89 -11.13
CA PHE A 24 -24.14 -19.20 -9.94
C PHE A 24 -23.29 -19.43 -8.70
N ILE A 25 -22.81 -20.66 -8.49
CA ILE A 25 -21.89 -20.97 -7.40
C ILE A 25 -20.60 -20.14 -7.56
N SER A 26 -20.01 -20.12 -8.75
CA SER A 26 -18.79 -19.37 -9.05
C SER A 26 -18.95 -17.87 -8.82
N ILE A 27 -20.07 -17.29 -9.28
CA ILE A 27 -20.40 -15.87 -9.07
C ILE A 27 -20.58 -15.57 -7.57
N SER A 28 -21.25 -16.46 -6.83
CA SER A 28 -21.43 -16.32 -5.38
C SER A 28 -20.10 -16.32 -4.64
N PHE A 29 -19.20 -17.27 -4.96
CA PHE A 29 -17.86 -17.33 -4.39
C PHE A 29 -17.03 -16.08 -4.71
N LEU A 30 -17.06 -15.62 -5.96
CA LEU A 30 -16.39 -14.38 -6.37
C LEU A 30 -16.91 -13.17 -5.59
N TYR A 31 -18.23 -13.06 -5.44
CA TYR A 31 -18.85 -11.97 -4.68
C TYR A 31 -18.41 -11.98 -3.20
N GLN A 32 -18.40 -13.16 -2.58
CA GLN A 32 -17.94 -13.32 -1.20
C GLN A 32 -16.48 -12.88 -1.05
N LEU A 33 -15.58 -13.32 -1.94
CA LEU A 33 -14.16 -12.98 -1.89
C LEU A 33 -13.91 -11.47 -2.06
N LEU A 34 -14.65 -10.82 -2.96
CA LEU A 34 -14.60 -9.36 -3.13
C LEU A 34 -15.09 -8.63 -1.87
N SER A 35 -16.18 -9.09 -1.26
CA SER A 35 -16.72 -8.50 -0.04
C SER A 35 -15.76 -8.63 1.13
N GLU A 36 -15.09 -9.78 1.29
CA GLU A 36 -14.08 -9.99 2.34
C GLU A 36 -12.88 -9.05 2.17
N LYS A 37 -12.35 -8.90 0.94
CA LYS A 37 -11.25 -7.96 0.65
C LYS A 37 -11.66 -6.51 0.96
N GLU A 38 -12.88 -6.12 0.65
CA GLU A 38 -13.37 -4.77 0.93
C GLU A 38 -13.57 -4.54 2.44
N ASN A 39 -14.17 -5.50 3.14
CA ASN A 39 -14.33 -5.44 4.59
C ASN A 39 -12.98 -5.40 5.32
N TYR A 40 -11.96 -6.08 4.80
CA TYR A 40 -10.60 -5.96 5.32
C TYR A 40 -10.07 -4.53 5.20
N LYS A 41 -10.23 -3.90 4.03
CA LYS A 41 -9.74 -2.54 3.76
C LYS A 41 -10.38 -1.50 4.67
N ILE A 42 -11.69 -1.28 4.54
CA ILE A 42 -12.63 -1.39 5.64
C ILE A 42 -12.12 -1.14 7.07
N GLU A 43 -12.00 -2.27 7.74
CA GLU A 43 -11.67 -2.39 9.15
C GLU A 43 -10.24 -1.97 9.46
N LEU A 44 -9.29 -2.21 8.55
CA LEU A 44 -7.93 -1.72 8.70
C LEU A 44 -7.90 -0.18 8.69
N ASN A 45 -8.64 0.45 7.77
CA ASN A 45 -8.72 1.91 7.68
C ASN A 45 -9.23 2.51 8.98
N LYS A 46 -10.34 1.98 9.49
CA LYS A 46 -10.91 2.39 10.79
C LYS A 46 -9.91 2.21 11.93
N ALA A 47 -9.15 1.12 11.95
CA ALA A 47 -8.15 0.86 12.98
C ALA A 47 -6.99 1.87 12.92
N LEU A 48 -6.52 2.20 11.71
CA LEU A 48 -5.47 3.21 11.50
C LEU A 48 -5.95 4.61 11.93
N HIS A 49 -7.16 5.03 11.51
CA HIS A 49 -7.74 6.32 11.92
C HIS A 49 -7.90 6.40 13.44
N LYS A 50 -8.45 5.35 14.05
CA LYS A 50 -8.59 5.28 15.52
C LYS A 50 -7.26 5.44 16.24
N GLU A 51 -6.18 4.88 15.69
CA GLU A 51 -4.85 4.95 16.29
C GLU A 51 -4.19 6.31 16.07
N PHE A 52 -4.28 6.90 14.88
CA PHE A 52 -3.38 7.99 14.45
C PHE A 52 -4.03 9.36 14.24
N ASP A 53 -5.36 9.49 14.18
CA ASP A 53 -6.03 10.76 13.79
C ASP A 53 -5.58 11.98 14.60
N LYS A 54 -5.26 11.78 15.88
CA LYS A 54 -4.82 12.87 16.78
C LYS A 54 -3.41 13.39 16.44
N ASP A 55 -2.60 12.57 15.78
CA ASP A 55 -1.20 12.86 15.49
C ASP A 55 -1.00 13.35 14.04
N LEU A 56 -1.93 13.03 13.13
CA LEU A 56 -1.82 13.32 11.69
C LEU A 56 -1.49 14.78 11.40
N VAL A 57 -2.17 15.71 12.07
CA VAL A 57 -1.94 17.16 11.89
C VAL A 57 -0.52 17.55 12.30
N LYS A 58 -0.04 17.04 13.45
CA LYS A 58 1.31 17.31 13.96
C LYS A 58 2.38 16.76 13.02
N TRP A 59 2.14 15.58 12.46
CA TRP A 59 3.09 14.90 11.57
C TRP A 59 3.01 15.35 10.11
N GLN A 60 2.12 16.30 9.79
CA GLN A 60 1.81 16.68 8.41
C GLN A 60 1.50 15.45 7.53
N ALA A 61 0.78 14.50 8.13
CA ALA A 61 0.49 13.21 7.56
C ALA A 61 -1.02 13.07 7.28
N LEU A 62 -1.36 12.10 6.45
CA LEU A 62 -2.75 11.70 6.21
C LEU A 62 -2.87 10.19 6.02
N ILE A 63 -4.07 9.69 6.21
CA ILE A 63 -4.45 8.32 5.88
C ILE A 63 -5.36 8.39 4.67
N THR A 64 -5.01 7.66 3.61
CA THR A 64 -5.89 7.54 2.45
C THR A 64 -6.92 6.43 2.64
N GLU A 65 -7.99 6.44 1.86
CA GLU A 65 -9.00 5.37 1.81
C GLU A 65 -8.39 3.98 1.52
N ASN A 66 -7.24 3.94 0.85
CA ASN A 66 -6.51 2.72 0.52
C ASN A 66 -5.50 2.29 1.60
N ASN A 67 -5.67 2.74 2.85
CA ASN A 67 -4.81 2.38 3.99
C ASN A 67 -3.34 2.80 3.83
N ILE A 68 -3.11 3.90 3.11
CA ILE A 68 -1.78 4.47 2.93
C ILE A 68 -1.56 5.52 4.01
N MET A 69 -0.57 5.33 4.88
CA MET A 69 -0.05 6.38 5.75
C MET A 69 0.93 7.23 4.93
N ARG A 70 0.58 8.48 4.66
CA ARG A 70 1.38 9.40 3.83
C ARG A 70 1.95 10.52 4.68
N PHE A 71 3.27 10.71 4.63
CA PHE A 71 4.00 11.81 5.24
C PHE A 71 4.45 12.79 4.15
N ASN A 72 4.03 14.05 4.25
CA ASN A 72 4.30 15.06 3.22
C ASN A 72 5.66 15.74 3.45
N SER A 73 6.46 15.86 2.38
CA SER A 73 7.76 16.53 2.31
C SER A 73 8.68 16.33 3.54
N PRO A 74 8.91 15.08 4.00
CA PRO A 74 9.68 14.87 5.24
C PRO A 74 11.20 14.99 5.04
N PHE A 75 11.67 15.29 3.82
CA PHE A 75 13.08 15.37 3.46
C PHE A 75 13.42 16.73 2.87
N GLU A 76 14.65 17.16 3.15
CA GLU A 76 15.27 18.27 2.44
C GLU A 76 15.31 18.05 0.92
N THR A 77 15.23 19.13 0.16
CA THR A 77 15.27 19.05 -1.31
C THR A 77 16.61 18.48 -1.78
N GLY A 78 16.57 17.41 -2.58
CA GLY A 78 17.75 16.71 -3.08
C GLY A 78 18.44 15.79 -2.06
N GLY A 79 18.02 15.79 -0.79
CA GLY A 79 18.60 14.95 0.26
C GLY A 79 17.83 13.64 0.47
N ALA A 80 18.55 12.58 0.86
CA ALA A 80 17.99 11.30 1.28
C ALA A 80 18.17 11.02 2.78
N GLN A 81 18.93 11.86 3.50
CA GLN A 81 19.11 11.73 4.93
C GLN A 81 17.80 12.08 5.65
N VAL A 82 17.34 11.19 6.51
CA VAL A 82 16.12 11.37 7.31
C VAL A 82 16.37 12.50 8.31
N PRO A 83 15.62 13.61 8.26
CA PRO A 83 15.77 14.69 9.24
C PRO A 83 15.37 14.24 10.65
N GLU A 84 15.99 14.84 11.67
CA GLU A 84 15.75 14.49 13.08
C GLU A 84 14.25 14.56 13.44
N ALA A 85 13.58 15.64 13.01
CA ALA A 85 12.14 15.80 13.25
C ALA A 85 11.30 14.66 12.65
N PHE A 86 11.71 14.11 11.50
CA PHE A 86 11.02 12.96 10.92
C PHE A 86 11.41 11.66 11.61
N TYR A 87 12.66 11.52 12.06
CA TYR A 87 13.08 10.38 12.86
C TYR A 87 12.27 10.27 14.18
N GLU A 88 12.06 11.37 14.90
CA GLU A 88 11.20 11.40 16.09
C GLU A 88 9.78 10.93 15.78
N ILE A 89 9.22 11.33 14.62
CA ILE A 89 7.92 10.85 14.16
C ILE A 89 7.94 9.35 13.93
N LEU A 90 8.97 8.82 13.27
CA LEU A 90 9.10 7.38 13.00
C LEU A 90 9.23 6.55 14.29
N GLN A 91 9.93 7.07 15.30
CA GLN A 91 10.06 6.42 16.61
C GLN A 91 8.72 6.23 17.32
N ASP A 92 7.78 7.17 17.17
CA ASP A 92 6.42 7.06 17.71
C ASP A 92 5.51 6.23 16.78
N PHE A 93 5.46 6.62 15.51
CA PHE A 93 4.56 6.05 14.51
C PHE A 93 4.79 4.56 14.28
N PHE A 94 6.02 4.14 13.98
CA PHE A 94 6.26 2.82 13.39
C PHE A 94 5.97 1.67 14.37
N PRO A 95 6.37 1.71 15.65
CA PRO A 95 5.95 0.74 16.65
C PRO A 95 4.43 0.57 16.76
N ARG A 96 3.70 1.69 16.82
CA ARG A 96 2.23 1.71 16.88
C ARG A 96 1.62 1.15 15.60
N TYR A 97 2.22 1.44 14.45
CA TYR A 97 1.79 0.92 13.17
C TYR A 97 1.94 -0.61 13.13
N ILE A 98 3.08 -1.14 13.55
CA ILE A 98 3.31 -2.59 13.66
C ILE A 98 2.37 -3.22 14.69
N LYS A 99 2.08 -2.56 15.81
CA LYS A 99 1.07 -3.03 16.78
C LYS A 99 -0.31 -3.20 16.14
N VAL A 100 -0.76 -2.23 15.34
CA VAL A 100 -2.05 -2.33 14.62
C VAL A 100 -1.99 -3.47 13.60
N LEU A 101 -0.97 -3.50 12.75
CA LEU A 101 -0.86 -4.47 11.66
C LEU A 101 -0.63 -5.91 12.13
N SER A 102 0.06 -6.09 13.26
CA SER A 102 0.33 -7.42 13.83
C SER A 102 -0.84 -7.99 14.62
N ASN A 103 -1.97 -7.28 14.73
CA ASN A 103 -3.20 -7.82 15.26
C ASN A 103 -3.66 -9.05 14.45
N THR A 104 -4.15 -10.09 15.13
CA THR A 104 -4.59 -11.35 14.50
C THR A 104 -5.65 -11.15 13.42
N LYS A 105 -6.45 -10.09 13.51
CA LYS A 105 -7.45 -9.70 12.49
C LYS A 105 -6.82 -9.32 11.15
N PHE A 106 -5.60 -8.77 11.15
CA PHE A 106 -4.98 -8.22 9.94
C PHE A 106 -3.75 -9.00 9.48
N LYS A 107 -2.90 -9.42 10.41
CA LYS A 107 -1.55 -9.93 10.15
C LYS A 107 -1.50 -11.08 9.14
N SER A 108 -2.48 -11.98 9.15
CA SER A 108 -2.53 -13.15 8.24
C SER A 108 -2.75 -12.77 6.79
N GLU A 109 -3.40 -11.63 6.54
CA GLU A 109 -3.77 -11.15 5.21
C GLU A 109 -2.69 -10.25 4.60
N ILE A 110 -1.74 -9.76 5.39
CA ILE A 110 -0.67 -8.89 4.91
C ILE A 110 0.39 -9.73 4.18
N GLU A 111 0.63 -9.37 2.92
CA GLU A 111 1.72 -9.89 2.09
C GLU A 111 2.96 -9.00 2.18
N GLU A 112 2.76 -7.68 2.18
CA GLU A 112 3.86 -6.71 2.19
C GLU A 112 3.51 -5.47 3.01
N ILE A 113 4.47 -5.00 3.79
CA ILE A 113 4.50 -3.64 4.33
C ILE A 113 5.53 -2.88 3.50
N ARG A 114 5.08 -1.94 2.69
CA ARG A 114 5.93 -1.23 1.75
C ARG A 114 6.14 0.21 2.19
N VAL A 115 7.40 0.60 2.34
CA VAL A 115 7.82 1.99 2.44
C VAL A 115 8.12 2.48 1.02
N GLU A 116 7.41 3.50 0.55
CA GLU A 116 7.64 4.10 -0.75
C GLU A 116 8.17 5.52 -0.63
N GLY A 117 9.24 5.83 -1.36
CA GLY A 117 9.74 7.18 -1.56
C GLY A 117 9.20 7.75 -2.87
N HIS A 118 8.78 9.01 -2.86
CA HIS A 118 8.29 9.73 -4.03
C HIS A 118 9.00 11.09 -4.17
N THR A 119 9.14 11.56 -5.41
CA THR A 119 9.74 12.85 -5.74
C THR A 119 8.80 13.67 -6.62
N SER A 120 9.07 14.96 -6.76
CA SER A 120 8.51 15.80 -7.83
C SER A 120 9.08 15.42 -9.20
N ASN A 121 8.50 15.94 -10.28
CA ASN A 121 8.92 15.63 -11.65
C ASN A 121 10.20 16.35 -12.13
N GLY A 122 10.68 17.38 -11.42
CA GLY A 122 11.85 18.17 -11.79
C GLY A 122 13.18 17.71 -11.16
N TRP A 123 14.30 18.19 -11.72
CA TRP A 123 15.63 18.07 -11.11
C TRP A 123 16.50 19.30 -11.42
N GLY A 124 16.42 20.33 -10.58
CA GLY A 124 17.18 21.58 -10.77
C GLY A 124 16.96 22.17 -12.17
N SER A 125 18.06 22.51 -12.86
CA SER A 125 18.04 23.03 -14.24
C SER A 125 18.22 21.95 -15.32
N ILE A 126 18.17 20.67 -14.97
CA ILE A 126 18.39 19.57 -15.93
C ILE A 126 17.14 19.41 -16.80
N ALA A 127 17.33 19.49 -18.11
CA ALA A 127 16.26 19.32 -19.10
C ALA A 127 16.18 17.89 -19.67
N ASP A 128 17.24 17.09 -19.53
CA ASP A 128 17.24 15.72 -20.05
C ASP A 128 16.30 14.82 -19.24
N ALA A 129 15.22 14.38 -19.86
CA ALA A 129 14.17 13.61 -19.19
C ALA A 129 14.67 12.27 -18.65
N LYS A 130 15.62 11.62 -19.33
CA LYS A 130 16.19 10.33 -18.90
C LYS A 130 17.03 10.53 -17.63
N GLU A 131 17.89 11.54 -17.62
CA GLU A 131 18.71 11.89 -16.46
C GLU A 131 17.83 12.29 -15.26
N VAL A 132 16.82 13.13 -15.48
CA VAL A 132 15.85 13.54 -14.45
C VAL A 132 15.15 12.32 -13.84
N TYR A 133 14.69 11.37 -14.68
CA TYR A 133 14.06 10.15 -14.21
C TYR A 133 15.00 9.29 -13.37
N LEU A 134 16.20 8.98 -13.87
CA LEU A 134 17.15 8.11 -13.17
C LEU A 134 17.61 8.70 -11.84
N LYS A 135 17.83 10.02 -11.78
CA LYS A 135 18.19 10.71 -10.54
C LYS A 135 17.06 10.69 -9.51
N ASN A 136 15.82 10.96 -9.93
CA ASN A 136 14.66 10.86 -9.05
C ASN A 136 14.38 9.42 -8.59
N MET A 137 14.59 8.44 -9.47
CA MET A 137 14.47 7.02 -9.13
C MET A 137 15.48 6.63 -8.05
N HIS A 138 16.74 7.01 -8.22
CA HIS A 138 17.77 6.77 -7.21
C HIS A 138 17.45 7.46 -5.87
N LEU A 139 17.16 8.77 -5.90
CA LEU A 139 16.83 9.55 -4.71
C LEU A 139 15.63 8.97 -3.94
N SER A 140 14.57 8.62 -4.66
CA SER A 140 13.37 8.04 -4.03
C SER A 140 13.63 6.68 -3.39
N GLN A 141 14.48 5.85 -4.01
CA GLN A 141 14.88 4.56 -3.47
C GLN A 141 15.73 4.70 -2.20
N GLU A 142 16.71 5.62 -2.20
CA GLU A 142 17.53 5.90 -1.02
C GLU A 142 16.69 6.40 0.14
N ARG A 143 15.75 7.33 -0.10
CA ARG A 143 14.81 7.81 0.92
C ARG A 143 13.99 6.68 1.53
N ALA A 144 13.42 5.81 0.69
CA ALA A 144 12.65 4.65 1.17
C ALA A 144 13.52 3.69 2.00
N SER A 145 14.74 3.41 1.53
CA SER A 145 15.69 2.51 2.20
C SER A 145 16.13 3.06 3.56
N ASN A 146 16.43 4.35 3.65
CA ASN A 146 16.84 4.98 4.90
C ASN A 146 15.72 4.98 5.94
N VAL A 147 14.49 5.27 5.53
CA VAL A 147 13.31 5.19 6.42
C VAL A 147 13.10 3.77 6.92
N LEU A 148 13.13 2.78 6.02
CA LEU A 148 13.01 1.37 6.40
C LEU A 148 14.10 0.97 7.40
N SER A 149 15.35 1.35 7.15
CA SER A 149 16.49 1.01 8.01
C SER A 149 16.31 1.56 9.43
N LEU A 150 15.88 2.82 9.57
CA LEU A 150 15.60 3.42 10.88
C LEU A 150 14.45 2.70 11.59
N CYS A 151 13.33 2.49 10.88
CA CYS A 151 12.15 1.80 11.41
C CYS A 151 12.47 0.37 11.88
N TYR A 152 13.26 -0.37 11.10
CA TYR A 152 13.70 -1.72 11.43
C TYR A 152 14.66 -1.77 12.62
N GLY A 153 15.49 -0.74 12.77
CA GLY A 153 16.48 -0.62 13.84
C GLY A 153 15.97 -0.08 15.17
N LEU A 154 14.67 0.24 15.30
CA LEU A 154 14.10 0.76 16.54
C LEU A 154 14.14 -0.29 17.66
N ASP A 155 14.68 0.09 18.82
CA ASP A 155 14.63 -0.73 20.03
C ASP A 155 13.24 -0.62 20.70
N ASP A 156 12.25 -1.28 20.10
CA ASP A 156 10.88 -1.31 20.57
C ASP A 156 10.35 -2.75 20.72
N PHE A 157 9.42 -2.95 21.65
CA PHE A 157 8.82 -4.26 21.92
C PHE A 157 8.08 -4.85 20.72
N PHE A 158 7.26 -4.07 20.01
CA PHE A 158 6.50 -4.54 18.86
C PHE A 158 7.40 -4.84 17.67
N ILE A 159 8.48 -4.09 17.50
CA ILE A 159 9.47 -4.35 16.45
C ILE A 159 10.21 -5.66 16.73
N ARG A 160 10.78 -5.82 17.93
CA ARG A 160 11.51 -7.05 18.32
C ARG A 160 10.63 -8.30 18.25
N ASN A 161 9.39 -8.23 18.75
CA ASN A 161 8.47 -9.38 18.73
C ASN A 161 7.98 -9.74 17.32
N ASN A 162 8.04 -8.81 16.37
CA ASN A 162 7.63 -9.05 14.99
C ASN A 162 8.80 -9.12 14.01
N ILE A 163 10.05 -9.20 14.47
CA ILE A 163 11.24 -9.02 13.63
C ILE A 163 11.27 -9.98 12.42
N LYS A 164 11.01 -11.27 12.64
CA LYS A 164 10.95 -12.28 11.57
C LYS A 164 9.83 -12.00 10.56
N TRP A 165 8.72 -11.44 11.03
CA TRP A 165 7.60 -11.07 10.17
C TRP A 165 7.92 -9.80 9.37
N LEU A 166 8.66 -8.86 9.95
CA LEU A 166 9.18 -7.70 9.23
C LEU A 166 10.22 -8.11 8.19
N GLU A 167 11.18 -8.97 8.50
CA GLU A 167 12.14 -9.49 7.51
C GLU A 167 11.44 -10.14 6.31
N ALA A 168 10.39 -10.91 6.58
CA ALA A 168 9.60 -11.57 5.54
C ALA A 168 8.78 -10.60 4.68
N ASN A 169 8.23 -9.50 5.24
CA ASN A 169 7.18 -8.71 4.57
C ASN A 169 7.50 -7.21 4.42
N LEU A 170 8.50 -6.64 5.10
CA LEU A 170 8.85 -5.22 5.02
C LEU A 170 9.76 -4.95 3.83
N ARG A 171 9.42 -3.97 2.99
CA ARG A 171 10.17 -3.60 1.77
C ARG A 171 10.25 -2.09 1.60
N ALA A 172 11.27 -1.64 0.87
CA ALA A 172 11.48 -0.24 0.52
C ALA A 172 11.60 -0.07 -0.99
N ASN A 173 10.77 0.79 -1.58
CA ASN A 173 10.71 1.02 -3.02
C ASN A 173 10.77 2.52 -3.35
N GLY A 174 11.65 2.89 -4.28
CA GLY A 174 11.63 4.20 -4.94
C GLY A 174 10.57 4.24 -6.04
N MET A 175 9.80 5.32 -6.10
CA MET A 175 8.75 5.50 -7.10
C MET A 175 9.02 6.65 -8.08
N ALA A 176 10.12 7.39 -7.88
CA ALA A 176 10.40 8.65 -8.57
C ALA A 176 9.14 9.55 -8.58
N PHE A 177 8.82 10.11 -9.75
CA PHE A 177 7.60 10.87 -10.02
C PHE A 177 6.57 10.05 -10.82
N SER A 178 6.50 8.73 -10.63
CA SER A 178 5.51 7.88 -11.32
C SER A 178 4.07 8.13 -10.86
N LYS A 179 3.89 8.70 -9.67
CA LYS A 179 2.59 9.02 -9.06
C LYS A 179 2.62 10.44 -8.48
N PRO A 180 2.73 11.48 -9.33
CA PRO A 180 2.72 12.87 -8.88
C PRO A 180 1.33 13.19 -8.31
N LEU A 181 1.31 14.08 -7.33
CA LEU A 181 0.07 14.67 -6.81
C LEU A 181 -0.15 16.01 -7.50
N TYR A 182 -1.41 16.39 -7.66
CA TYR A 182 -1.80 17.59 -8.38
C TYR A 182 -2.56 18.54 -7.46
N VAL A 183 -2.46 19.83 -7.75
CA VAL A 183 -3.26 20.85 -7.07
C VAL A 183 -4.73 20.63 -7.42
N ASP A 184 -5.62 20.76 -6.43
CA ASP A 184 -7.04 20.47 -6.59
C ASP A 184 -7.66 21.30 -7.74
N GLY A 185 -8.35 20.61 -8.64
CA GLY A 185 -8.97 21.22 -9.82
C GLY A 185 -7.98 21.63 -10.93
N SER A 186 -6.69 21.30 -10.80
CA SER A 186 -5.65 21.63 -11.78
C SER A 186 -4.89 20.40 -12.28
N LYS A 187 -4.22 20.55 -13.43
CA LYS A 187 -3.22 19.61 -13.95
C LYS A 187 -1.79 19.98 -13.55
N THR A 188 -1.62 21.02 -12.74
CA THR A 188 -0.32 21.44 -12.19
C THR A 188 0.07 20.52 -11.04
N GLU A 189 1.31 19.99 -11.10
CA GLU A 189 1.86 19.19 -10.01
C GLU A 189 1.92 20.02 -8.71
N ASP A 190 1.50 19.40 -7.61
CA ASP A 190 1.80 19.85 -6.26
C ASP A 190 3.17 19.29 -5.85
N THR A 191 4.22 20.07 -6.11
CA THR A 191 5.61 19.59 -5.96
C THR A 191 5.95 19.22 -4.52
N GLU A 192 5.38 19.90 -3.54
CA GLU A 192 5.61 19.62 -2.13
C GLU A 192 4.90 18.36 -1.67
N ARG A 193 3.64 18.15 -2.05
CA ARG A 193 2.94 16.89 -1.73
C ARG A 193 3.47 15.72 -2.54
N SER A 194 4.00 15.94 -3.75
CA SER A 194 4.64 14.90 -4.55
C SER A 194 5.90 14.34 -3.89
N LYS A 195 6.68 15.18 -3.21
CA LYS A 195 7.81 14.75 -2.37
C LYS A 195 7.26 14.15 -1.08
N ARG A 196 7.17 12.83 -0.98
CA ARG A 196 6.53 12.18 0.17
C ARG A 196 7.10 10.81 0.46
N VAL A 197 6.80 10.33 1.66
CA VAL A 197 6.97 8.93 2.04
C VAL A 197 5.61 8.32 2.31
N GLU A 198 5.38 7.12 1.79
CA GLU A 198 4.15 6.37 2.01
C GLU A 198 4.46 5.03 2.65
N PHE A 199 3.71 4.66 3.70
CA PHE A 199 3.65 3.29 4.19
C PHE A 199 2.37 2.66 3.67
N LYS A 200 2.51 1.52 3.00
CA LYS A 200 1.42 0.78 2.37
C LYS A 200 1.35 -0.63 2.90
N VAL A 201 0.13 -1.16 2.97
CA VAL A 201 -0.14 -2.57 3.21
C VAL A 201 -0.64 -3.19 1.92
N ILE A 202 0.05 -4.21 1.46
CA ILE A 202 -0.41 -5.06 0.36
C ILE A 202 -0.99 -6.32 0.98
N ALA A 203 -2.26 -6.55 0.70
CA ALA A 203 -2.95 -7.76 1.12
C ALA A 203 -2.69 -8.88 0.11
N LYS A 204 -2.66 -10.12 0.58
CA LYS A 204 -2.49 -11.31 -0.26
C LYS A 204 -3.58 -11.39 -1.32
N ASP A 205 -3.16 -11.70 -2.54
CA ASP A 205 -4.07 -12.19 -3.56
C ASP A 205 -4.42 -13.65 -3.28
N LYS A 206 -5.46 -13.86 -2.46
CA LYS A 206 -6.20 -15.12 -2.40
C LYS A 206 -7.05 -15.30 -3.66
#